data_AF-A0A358XQR6-F1
#
_entry.id   AF-A0A358XQR6-F1
#
_cell.length_a   1.000
_cell.length_b   1.000
_cell.length_c   1.000
_cell.angle_alpha   90.00
_cell.angle_beta   90.00
_cell.angle_gamma   90.00
#
_symmetry.space_group_name_H-M   'P 1'
#
loop_
_entity.id
_entity.type
_entity.pdbx_description
1 polymer ?
#
loop_
_entity_poly.entity_id
_entity_poly.type
_entity_poly.pdbx_seq_one_letter_code
_entity_poly.pdbx_strand_id
1 'polypeptide(L)' 'VAAILEKDNAVEDFRTLIGATNPADAAEGTIRNKYAKSIDANAIHGSDSDENAAIEGNFFFSQFERF' A
#
# COMPACT_ATOMS: atom_id res chain seq x y z
N VAL A 1 8.86 7.40 2.33
CA VAL A 1 8.53 7.01 3.72
C VAL A 1 8.06 5.57 3.67
N ALA A 2 8.49 4.73 4.61
CA ALA A 2 8.01 3.36 4.76
C ALA A 2 7.28 3.25 6.10
N ALA A 3 6.26 2.40 6.17
CA ALA A 3 5.50 2.11 7.38
C ALA A 3 4.98 0.68 7.34
N ILE A 4 4.76 0.09 8.51
CA ILE A 4 3.99 -1.14 8.70
C ILE A 4 2.66 -0.75 9.34
N LEU A 5 1.56 -1.23 8.76
CA LEU A 5 0.20 -0.99 9.24
C LEU A 5 -0.39 -2.30 9.73
N GLU A 6 -1.11 -2.24 10.85
CA GLU A 6 -1.72 -3.41 11.47
C GLU A 6 -3.21 -3.19 11.71
N LYS A 7 -4.00 -4.21 11.35
CA LYS A 7 -5.41 -4.41 11.71
C LYS A 7 -5.84 -5.78 11.17
N ASP A 8 -7.01 -6.25 11.60
CA ASP A 8 -7.70 -7.33 10.91
C ASP A 8 -7.94 -6.94 9.44
N ASN A 9 -7.66 -7.85 8.51
CA ASN A 9 -7.77 -7.64 7.06
C ASN A 9 -6.94 -6.46 6.50
N ALA A 10 -5.78 -6.15 7.10
CA ALA A 10 -4.99 -4.96 6.78
C ALA A 10 -4.63 -4.83 5.30
N VAL A 11 -4.16 -5.91 4.66
CA VAL A 11 -3.71 -5.87 3.26
C VAL A 11 -4.87 -5.51 2.33
N GLU A 12 -5.98 -6.24 2.39
CA GLU A 12 -7.13 -6.01 1.51
C GLU A 12 -7.75 -4.63 1.74
N ASP A 13 -7.93 -4.25 3.01
CA ASP A 13 -8.54 -2.96 3.35
C ASP A 13 -7.64 -1.79 2.95
N PHE A 14 -6.32 -1.93 3.09
CA PHE A 14 -5.37 -0.91 2.63
C PHE A 14 -5.35 -0.83 1.10
N ARG A 15 -5.43 -1.96 0.38
CA ARG A 15 -5.55 -1.97 -1.08
C ARG A 15 -6.82 -1.26 -1.56
N THR A 16 -7.93 -1.49 -0.86
CA THR A 16 -9.19 -0.79 -1.10
C THR A 16 -9.03 0.72 -0.88
N LEU A 17 -8.37 1.13 0.21
CA LEU A 17 -8.11 2.53 0.52
C LEU A 17 -7.23 3.23 -0.53
N ILE A 18 -6.15 2.58 -0.96
CA ILE A 18 -5.21 3.20 -1.91
C ILE A 18 -5.77 3.22 -3.34
N GLY A 19 -6.60 2.26 -3.72
CA GLY A 19 -7.24 2.18 -5.03
C GLY A 19 -6.40 1.47 -6.10
N ALA A 20 -6.96 1.36 -7.32
CA ALA A 20 -6.32 0.69 -8.45
C ALA A 20 -4.94 1.29 -8.79
N THR A 21 -4.01 0.45 -9.25
CA THR A 21 -2.62 0.86 -9.55
C THR A 21 -2.55 1.95 -10.60
N ASN A 22 -3.39 1.86 -11.64
CA ASN A 22 -3.58 2.93 -12.61
C ASN A 22 -4.56 3.95 -12.03
N PRO A 23 -4.15 5.22 -11.83
CA PRO A 23 -5.03 6.24 -11.25
C PRO A 23 -6.30 6.50 -12.07
N ALA A 24 -6.27 6.26 -13.39
CA ALA A 24 -7.44 6.40 -14.25
C ALA A 24 -8.54 5.37 -13.94
N ASP A 25 -8.17 4.22 -13.36
CA ASP A 25 -9.08 3.14 -12.97
C ASP A 25 -9.39 3.17 -11.46
N ALA A 26 -8.80 4.11 -10.71
CA ALA A 26 -8.97 4.21 -9.27
C ALA A 26 -10.29 4.90 -8.92
N ALA A 27 -11.09 4.26 -8.07
CA ALA A 27 -12.37 4.81 -7.61
C ALA A 27 -12.21 6.19 -6.96
N GLU A 28 -13.22 7.05 -7.15
CA GLU A 28 -13.26 8.39 -6.57
C GLU A 28 -13.06 8.32 -5.05
N GLY A 29 -12.18 9.18 -4.53
CA GLY A 29 -11.94 9.26 -3.09
C GLY A 29 -10.74 8.45 -2.59
N THR A 30 -10.26 7.47 -3.36
CA THR A 30 -9.05 6.69 -3.03
C THR A 30 -7.78 7.54 -3.08
N ILE A 31 -6.69 7.08 -2.44
CA ILE A 31 -5.43 7.83 -2.38
C ILE A 31 -4.84 8.03 -3.79
N ARG A 32 -4.83 7.00 -4.63
CA ARG A 32 -4.31 7.09 -6.00
C ARG A 32 -5.15 8.02 -6.86
N ASN A 33 -6.48 7.98 -6.74
CA ASN A 33 -7.36 8.91 -7.45
C ASN A 33 -7.08 10.38 -7.07
N LYS A 34 -6.83 10.66 -5.78
CA LYS A 34 -6.64 12.03 -5.27
C LYS A 34 -5.26 12.61 -5.52
N TYR A 35 -4.20 11.79 -5.46
CA TYR A 35 -2.83 12.29 -5.31
C TYR A 35 -1.83 11.78 -6.35
N ALA A 36 -2.20 10.79 -7.18
CA ALA A 36 -1.29 10.31 -8.22
C ALA A 36 -1.05 11.34 -9.31
N LYS A 37 0.17 11.33 -9.88
CA LYS A 37 0.53 12.16 -11.04
C LYS A 37 0.41 11.40 -12.36
N SER A 38 0.70 10.10 -12.35
CA SER A 38 0.65 9.19 -13.50
C SER A 38 0.67 7.74 -13.01
N ILE A 39 0.62 6.77 -13.94
CA ILE A 39 0.78 5.33 -13.62
C ILE A 39 2.15 5.02 -12.99
N ASP A 40 3.22 5.67 -13.48
CA ASP A 40 4.59 5.49 -12.96
C ASP A 40 4.82 6.25 -11.64
N ALA A 41 4.02 7.28 -11.37
CA ALA A 41 4.08 8.10 -10.17
C ALA A 41 2.73 8.11 -9.45
N ASN A 42 2.26 6.93 -9.07
CA ASN A 42 0.93 6.71 -8.50
C ASN A 42 0.82 7.00 -6.99
N ALA A 43 1.70 7.84 -6.45
CA ALA A 43 1.72 8.36 -5.07
C ALA A 43 1.97 7.36 -3.91
N ILE A 44 1.50 6.12 -4.00
CA ILE A 44 1.58 5.17 -2.87
C ILE A 44 1.73 3.71 -3.32
N HIS A 45 2.56 2.98 -2.58
CA HIS A 45 2.71 1.53 -2.64
C HIS A 45 1.96 0.87 -1.47
N GLY A 46 1.46 -0.34 -1.71
CA GLY A 46 0.91 -1.21 -0.69
C GLY A 46 1.01 -2.65 -1.16
N SER A 47 1.39 -3.55 -0.27
CA SER A 47 1.56 -4.98 -0.56
C SER A 47 0.26 -5.58 -1.10
N ASP A 48 0.37 -6.57 -1.98
CA ASP A 48 -0.78 -7.16 -2.67
C ASP A 48 -1.34 -8.43 -2.01
N SER A 49 -0.61 -8.98 -1.05
CA SER A 49 -0.89 -10.23 -0.33
C SER A 49 -0.20 -10.23 1.04
N ASP A 50 -0.65 -11.09 1.96
CA ASP A 50 -0.02 -11.24 3.28
C ASP A 50 1.43 -11.74 3.17
N GLU A 51 1.70 -12.61 2.20
CA GLU A 51 3.06 -13.10 1.91
C GLU A 51 3.97 -11.95 1.49
N ASN A 52 3.54 -11.12 0.52
CA ASN A 52 4.33 -9.97 0.09
C ASN A 52 4.44 -8.89 1.18
N ALA A 53 3.42 -8.71 2.02
CA ALA A 53 3.52 -7.81 3.17
C ALA A 53 4.63 -8.24 4.15
N ALA A 54 4.75 -9.54 4.42
CA ALA A 54 5.83 -10.07 5.23
C ALA A 54 7.20 -9.92 4.56
N ILE A 55 7.32 -10.20 3.26
CA ILE A 55 8.57 -10.06 2.50
C ILE A 55 9.03 -8.59 2.49
N GLU A 56 8.15 -7.67 2.12
CA GLU A 56 8.43 -6.23 2.06
C GLU A 56 8.75 -5.67 3.45
N GLY A 57 7.97 -6.05 4.47
CA GLY A 57 8.23 -5.65 5.85
C GLY A 57 9.61 -6.11 6.35
N ASN A 58 10.01 -7.34 6.03
CA ASN A 58 11.35 -7.86 6.32
C ASN A 58 12.46 -7.15 5.54
N PHE A 59 12.18 -6.66 4.34
CA PHE A 59 13.15 -5.96 3.50
C PHE A 59 13.45 -4.55 4.02
N PHE A 60 12.43 -3.81 4.44
CA PHE A 60 12.58 -2.42 4.89
C PHE A 60 12.87 -2.27 6.38
N PHE A 61 12.44 -3.21 7.23
CA PHE A 61 12.52 -3.09 8.68
C PHE A 61 13.24 -4.30 9.29
N SER A 62 14.22 -4.00 10.14
CA SER A 62 14.87 -5.01 10.96
C SER A 62 13.88 -5.63 11.95
N GLN A 63 14.23 -6.76 12.56
CA GLN A 63 13.40 -7.41 13.58
C GLN A 63 13.15 -6.49 14.80
N PHE A 64 14.05 -5.54 15.09
CA PHE A 64 13.93 -4.62 16.23
C PHE A 64 13.00 -3.42 15.95
N GLU A 65 12.63 -3.18 14.70
CA GLU A 65 11.72 -2.11 14.29
C GLU A 65 10.27 -2.59 14.14
N ARG A 66 10.03 -3.86 14.45
CA ARG A 66 8.75 -4.56 14.30
C ARG A 66 8.28 -5.07 15.66
N PHE A 67 6.98 -5.00 15.90
CA PHE A 67 6.34 -5.36 17.17
C PHE A 67 5.49 -6.62 17.01
#